data_AF-A0A9X1IM77-F1
#
_entry.id   AF-A0A9X1IM77-F1
#
_cell.length_a   1.000
_cell.length_b   1.000
_cell.length_c   1.000
_cell.angle_alpha   90.00
_cell.angle_beta   90.00
_cell.angle_gamma   90.00
#
_symmetry.space_group_name_H-M   'P 1'
#
loop_
_entity.id
_entity.type
_entity.pdbx_description
1 polymer ?
#
loop_
_entity_poly.entity_id
_entity_poly.type
_entity_poly.pdbx_seq_one_letter_code
_entity_poly.pdbx_strand_id
1 'polypeptide(L)'
;MPHIRVRGLAFDELESIADILIENLAELTDTPNSHFTLEFQATTYLAVGGASPAYPFFEVLWFDRGDATKRKAALVIEDLVRPLVETGQDITVLFRDLQGKDYYENGEHF
;
A
#
# COMPACT_ATOMS: atom_id res chain seq x y z
N MET A 1 -8.15 -7.52 -6.80
CA MET A 1 -6.94 -7.13 -7.53
C MET A 1 -6.35 -5.78 -7.06
N PRO A 2 -6.30 -5.44 -5.76
CA PRO A 2 -5.37 -4.41 -5.30
C PRO A 2 -3.95 -4.97 -5.21
N HIS A 3 -2.99 -4.28 -5.82
CA HIS A 3 -1.57 -4.50 -5.60
C HIS A 3 -1.03 -3.38 -4.72
N ILE A 4 -0.49 -3.73 -3.57
CA ILE A 4 0.11 -2.79 -2.62
C ILE A 4 1.61 -2.94 -2.72
N ARG A 5 2.31 -1.85 -3.04
CA ARG A 5 3.77 -1.79 -3.05
C ARG A 5 4.23 -0.85 -1.96
N VAL A 6 5.20 -1.29 -1.17
CA VAL A 6 5.65 -0.57 0.01
C VAL A 6 7.16 -0.38 -0.05
N ARG A 7 7.60 0.84 0.22
CA ARG A 7 9.01 1.21 0.40
C ARG A 7 9.15 2.20 1.54
N GLY A 8 10.36 2.34 2.06
CA GLY A 8 10.66 3.27 3.15
C GLY A 8 10.13 2.85 4.53
N LEU A 9 9.80 1.57 4.68
CA LEU A 9 9.55 0.88 5.95
C LEU A 9 10.53 -0.29 6.06
N ALA A 10 10.89 -0.77 7.25
CA ALA A 10 11.68 -1.99 7.36
C ALA A 10 10.85 -3.22 6.94
N PHE A 11 11.50 -4.29 6.49
CA PHE A 11 10.79 -5.48 6.02
C PHE A 11 10.02 -6.17 7.15
N ASP A 12 10.65 -6.33 8.31
CA ASP A 12 10.09 -6.91 9.52
C ASP A 12 8.93 -6.09 10.09
N GLU A 13 9.03 -4.76 10.02
CA GLU A 13 7.92 -3.86 10.35
C GLU A 13 6.71 -4.09 9.44
N LEU A 14 6.92 -4.16 8.12
CA LEU A 14 5.84 -4.44 7.17
C LEU A 14 5.24 -5.83 7.38
N GLU A 15 6.10 -6.84 7.58
CA GLU A 15 5.68 -8.22 7.84
C GLU A 15 4.81 -8.30 9.10
N SER A 16 5.16 -7.54 10.15
CA SER A 16 4.42 -7.54 11.42
C SER A 16 2.96 -7.05 11.31
N ILE A 17 2.63 -6.25 10.28
CA ILE A 17 1.28 -5.72 10.03
C ILE A 17 0.61 -6.32 8.79
N ALA A 18 1.28 -7.20 8.05
CA ALA A 18 0.85 -7.63 6.72
C ALA A 18 -0.55 -8.27 6.72
N ASP A 19 -0.79 -9.21 7.63
CA ASP A 19 -2.07 -9.93 7.73
C ASP A 19 -3.22 -8.97 8.06
N ILE A 20 -3.05 -8.17 9.12
CA ILE A 20 -4.07 -7.21 9.59
C ILE A 20 -4.35 -6.14 8.52
N LEU A 21 -3.31 -5.68 7.81
CA LEU A 21 -3.45 -4.74 6.71
C LEU A 21 -4.32 -5.32 5.59
N ILE A 22 -4.03 -6.55 5.15
CA ILE A 22 -4.78 -7.21 4.08
C ILE A 22 -6.22 -7.47 4.51
N GLU A 23 -6.45 -7.98 5.71
CA GLU A 23 -7.80 -8.27 6.24
C GLU A 23 -8.66 -7.01 6.30
N ASN A 24 -8.15 -5.92 6.89
CA ASN A 24 -8.91 -4.67 7.00
C ASN A 24 -9.23 -4.06 5.64
N LEU A 25 -8.29 -4.09 4.69
CA LEU A 25 -8.52 -3.55 3.34
C LEU A 25 -9.47 -4.44 2.53
N ALA A 26 -9.39 -5.75 2.69
CA ALA A 26 -10.30 -6.70 2.08
C ALA A 26 -11.75 -6.50 2.54
N GLU A 27 -11.97 -6.40 3.85
CA GLU A 27 -13.28 -6.08 4.42
C GLU A 27 -13.79 -4.72 3.93
N LEU A 28 -12.93 -3.69 3.97
CA LEU A 28 -13.29 -2.34 3.54
C LEU A 28 -13.73 -2.28 2.06
N THR A 29 -13.12 -3.09 1.21
CA THR A 29 -13.31 -3.05 -0.25
C THR A 29 -14.23 -4.15 -0.78
N ASP A 30 -14.82 -4.95 0.11
CA ASP A 30 -15.60 -6.15 -0.23
C ASP A 30 -14.88 -7.02 -1.28
N THR A 31 -13.60 -7.27 -1.03
CA THR A 31 -12.71 -7.98 -1.96
C THR A 31 -12.03 -9.13 -1.21
N PRO A 32 -12.02 -10.37 -1.73
CA PRO A 32 -11.34 -11.48 -1.07
C PRO A 32 -9.87 -11.20 -0.78
N ASN A 33 -9.36 -11.63 0.39
CA ASN A 33 -7.95 -11.46 0.79
C ASN A 33 -6.99 -12.01 -0.27
N SER A 34 -7.35 -13.13 -0.91
CA SER A 34 -6.55 -13.77 -1.96
C SER A 34 -6.37 -12.93 -3.22
N HIS A 35 -7.15 -11.87 -3.40
CA HIS A 35 -7.04 -10.94 -4.52
C HIS A 35 -6.13 -9.74 -4.24
N PHE A 36 -5.51 -9.69 -3.06
CA PHE A 36 -4.50 -8.70 -2.69
C PHE A 36 -3.09 -9.26 -2.90
N THR A 37 -2.17 -8.39 -3.28
CA THR A 37 -0.73 -8.66 -3.18
C THR A 37 -0.08 -7.56 -2.37
N LEU A 38 0.84 -7.92 -1.46
CA LEU A 38 1.66 -6.97 -0.73
C LEU A 38 3.13 -7.20 -1.10
N GLU A 39 3.77 -6.17 -1.66
CA GLU A 39 5.15 -6.20 -2.16
C GLU A 39 6.02 -5.26 -1.31
N PHE A 40 7.10 -5.80 -0.75
CA PHE A 40 8.18 -5.01 -0.17
C PHE A 40 9.20 -4.62 -1.26
N GLN A 41 9.55 -3.34 -1.32
CA GLN A 41 10.54 -2.82 -2.26
C GLN A 41 11.77 -2.30 -1.51
N ALA A 42 12.88 -3.04 -1.63
CA ALA A 42 14.17 -2.68 -1.06
C ALA A 42 14.84 -1.54 -1.84
N THR A 43 14.39 -0.31 -1.61
CA THR A 43 14.91 0.89 -2.29
C THR A 43 15.73 1.76 -1.34
N THR A 44 16.85 2.32 -1.82
CA THR A 44 17.63 3.33 -1.10
C THR A 44 17.31 4.72 -1.62
N TYR A 45 17.00 5.64 -0.71
CA TYR A 45 16.69 7.02 -1.05
C TYR A 45 17.92 7.91 -0.92
N LEU A 46 18.06 8.85 -1.85
CA LEU A 46 19.07 9.88 -1.84
C LEU A 46 18.39 11.23 -1.65
N ALA A 47 18.87 12.01 -0.69
CA ALA A 47 18.46 13.39 -0.43
C ALA A 47 19.68 14.32 -0.48
N VAL A 48 19.45 15.62 -0.28
CA VAL A 48 20.57 16.57 -0.12
C VAL A 48 21.41 16.11 1.06
N GLY A 49 22.69 15.82 0.82
CA GLY A 49 23.60 15.28 1.84
C GLY A 49 23.82 13.77 1.79
N GLY A 50 23.19 13.04 0.86
CA GLY A 50 23.47 11.63 0.59
C GLY A 50 22.30 10.70 0.90
N ALA A 51 22.60 9.48 1.33
CA ALA A 51 21.58 8.51 1.70
C ALA A 51 20.73 9.05 2.85
N SER A 52 19.41 8.94 2.72
CA SER A 52 18.44 9.38 3.74
C SER A 52 17.56 8.21 4.15
N PRO A 53 17.21 8.10 5.44
CA PRO A 53 16.06 7.29 5.81
C PRO A 53 14.85 7.85 5.07
N ALA A 54 14.19 6.99 4.31
CA ALA A 54 12.95 7.35 3.66
C ALA A 54 11.81 7.37 4.69
N TYR A 55 10.63 7.73 4.23
CA TYR A 55 9.39 7.57 4.98
C TYR A 55 8.54 6.47 4.34
N PRO A 56 7.63 5.82 5.09
CA PRO A 56 6.76 4.80 4.54
C PRO A 56 5.93 5.34 3.38
N PHE A 57 6.02 4.64 2.25
CA PHE A 57 5.32 5.00 1.04
C PHE A 57 4.59 3.77 0.51
N PHE A 58 3.26 3.86 0.49
CA PHE A 58 2.36 2.84 -0.02
C PHE A 58 1.81 3.28 -1.38
N GLU A 59 2.04 2.47 -2.41
CA GLU A 59 1.33 2.60 -3.68
C GLU A 59 0.25 1.52 -3.77
N VAL A 60 -1.00 1.95 -3.97
CA VAL A 60 -2.16 1.06 -4.11
C VAL A 60 -2.62 1.14 -5.55
N LEU A 61 -2.33 0.08 -6.32
CA LEU A 61 -2.79 -0.09 -7.69
C LEU A 61 -4.06 -0.94 -7.65
N TRP A 62 -5.18 -0.40 -8.08
CA TRP A 62 -6.47 -1.10 -7.98
C TRP A 62 -7.45 -0.62 -9.03
N PHE A 63 -8.61 -1.27 -9.17
CA PHE A 63 -9.74 -0.65 -9.87
C PHE A 63 -10.40 0.35 -8.92
N ASP A 64 -10.76 1.53 -9.42
CA ASP A 64 -11.31 2.60 -8.57
C ASP A 64 -12.53 2.11 -7.76
N ARG A 65 -12.64 2.63 -6.54
CA ARG A 65 -13.72 2.36 -5.56
C ARG A 65 -14.33 3.65 -5.00
N GLY A 66 -13.97 4.80 -5.58
CA GLY A 66 -14.42 6.13 -5.18
C GLY A 66 -13.65 6.71 -3.99
N ASP A 67 -13.74 8.04 -3.87
CA ASP A 67 -12.93 8.84 -2.94
C ASP A 67 -13.17 8.49 -1.46
N ALA A 68 -14.41 8.14 -1.11
CA ALA A 68 -14.74 7.75 0.26
C ALA A 68 -13.99 6.47 0.68
N THR A 69 -13.88 5.50 -0.23
CA THR A 69 -13.15 4.25 -0.01
C THR A 69 -11.64 4.50 0.01
N LYS A 70 -11.12 5.31 -0.92
CA LYS A 70 -9.70 5.75 -0.91
C LYS A 70 -9.31 6.36 0.43
N ARG A 71 -10.14 7.28 0.94
CA ARG A 71 -9.90 7.93 2.24
C ARG A 71 -9.86 6.94 3.38
N LYS A 72 -10.81 6.00 3.44
CA LYS A 72 -10.83 4.96 4.49
C LYS A 72 -9.62 4.04 4.40
N ALA A 73 -9.24 3.63 3.19
CA ALA A 73 -8.07 2.76 2.98
C ALA A 73 -6.77 3.46 3.40
N ALA A 74 -6.62 4.74 3.08
CA ALA A 74 -5.48 5.54 3.53
C ALA A 74 -5.42 5.66 5.07
N LEU A 75 -6.58 5.82 5.74
CA LEU A 75 -6.64 5.86 7.21
C LEU A 75 -6.28 4.52 7.85
N VAL A 76 -6.72 3.39 7.27
CA VAL A 76 -6.31 2.05 7.74
C VAL A 76 -4.79 1.90 7.69
N ILE A 77 -4.15 2.33 6.58
CA ILE A 77 -2.69 2.28 6.44
C ILE A 77 -2.03 3.22 7.45
N GLU A 78 -2.52 4.46 7.59
CA GLU A 78 -2.00 5.42 8.56
C GLU A 78 -2.01 4.83 9.98
N ASP A 79 -3.16 4.33 10.43
CA ASP A 79 -3.35 3.85 11.80
C ASP A 79 -2.47 2.62 12.12
N LEU A 80 -2.27 1.73 11.15
CA LEU A 80 -1.41 0.55 11.31
C LEU A 80 0.08 0.88 11.27
N VAL A 81 0.49 1.82 10.43
CA VAL A 81 1.91 2.16 10.23
C VAL A 81 2.39 3.13 11.29
N ARG A 82 1.51 4.03 11.79
CA ARG A 82 1.89 5.10 12.71
C ARG A 82 2.71 4.65 13.92
N PRO A 83 2.42 3.51 14.59
CA PRO A 83 3.20 3.03 15.73
C PRO A 83 4.60 2.49 15.36
N LEU A 84 4.84 2.20 14.08
CA LEU A 84 6.09 1.62 13.57
C LEU A 84 7.13 2.67 13.20
N VAL A 85 6.75 3.95 13.17
CA VAL A 85 7.61 5.04 12.69
C VAL A 85 7.76 6.15 13.70
N GLU A 86 8.82 6.95 13.54
CA GLU A 86 9.12 8.05 14.46
C GLU A 86 7.96 9.06 14.53
N THR A 87 7.80 9.71 15.68
CA THR A 87 6.76 10.72 15.87
C THR A 87 6.98 11.87 14.88
N GLY A 88 5.95 12.18 14.09
CA GLY A 88 6.00 13.24 13.08
C GLY A 88 6.64 12.84 11.75
N GLN A 89 7.07 11.58 11.59
CA GLN A 89 7.50 11.07 10.28
C GLN A 89 6.28 10.93 9.36
N ASP A 90 6.38 11.42 8.13
CA ASP A 90 5.31 11.33 7.15
C ASP A 90 4.97 9.86 6.84
N ILE A 91 3.71 9.58 6.49
CA ILE A 91 3.27 8.32 5.89
C ILE A 91 2.49 8.71 4.64
N THR A 92 2.87 8.13 3.50
CA THR A 92 2.25 8.49 2.22
C THR A 92 1.53 7.30 1.61
N VAL A 93 0.30 7.54 1.17
CA VAL A 93 -0.49 6.58 0.39
C VAL A 93 -0.85 7.22 -0.95
N LEU A 94 -0.40 6.59 -2.04
CA LEU A 94 -0.71 6.97 -3.41
C LEU A 94 -1.61 5.92 -4.05
N PHE A 95 -2.78 6.33 -4.54
CA PHE A 95 -3.66 5.46 -5.32
C PHE A 95 -3.38 5.61 -6.82
N ARG A 96 -3.38 4.48 -7.53
CA ARG A 96 -3.35 4.41 -8.99
C ARG A 96 -4.54 3.60 -9.46
N ASP A 97 -5.47 4.25 -10.14
CA ASP A 97 -6.64 3.60 -10.70
C ASP A 97 -6.26 2.90 -12.02
N LEU A 98 -6.40 1.59 -12.02
CA LEU A 98 -6.22 0.71 -13.17
C LEU A 98 -7.48 0.73 -14.02
N GLN A 99 -7.31 0.48 -15.32
CA GLN A 99 -8.40 0.31 -16.26
C GLN A 99 -8.56 -1.19 -16.55
N GLY A 100 -9.76 -1.74 -16.37
CA GLY A 100 -10.03 -3.19 -16.56
C GLY A 100 -9.55 -3.69 -17.93
N LYS A 101 -9.85 -2.93 -18.98
CA LYS A 101 -9.41 -3.20 -20.37
C LYS A 101 -7.89 -3.33 -20.57
N ASP A 102 -7.09 -2.78 -19.65
CA ASP A 102 -5.63 -2.78 -19.70
C ASP A 102 -5.02 -3.75 -18.66
N TYR A 103 -5.87 -4.44 -17.89
CA TYR A 103 -5.48 -5.39 -16.85
C TYR A 103 -5.87 -6.80 -17.28
N TYR A 104 -4.88 -7.64 -17.56
CA TYR A 104 -5.08 -9.01 -18.04
C TYR A 104 -4.64 -10.04 -17.00
N GLU A 105 -5.46 -11.05 -16.78
CA GLU A 105 -5.14 -12.24 -15.99
C GLU A 105 -5.46 -13.48 -16.82
N ASN A 106 -4.50 -14.41 -16.92
CA ASN A 106 -4.61 -15.62 -17.74
C ASN A 106 -4.99 -15.35 -19.21
N GLY A 107 -4.61 -14.19 -19.74
CA GLY A 107 -4.87 -13.79 -21.13
C GLY A 107 -6.21 -13.09 -21.37
N GLU A 108 -7.05 -12.94 -20.35
CA GLU A 108 -8.35 -12.26 -20.42
C GLU A 108 -8.32 -10.97 -19.59
N HIS A 109 -9.07 -9.94 -20.01
CA HIS A 109 -9.13 -8.67 -19.29
C HIS A 109 -10.36 -8.56 -18.38
N PHE A 110 -10.32 -7.58 -17.47
CA PHE A 110 -11.43 -7.25 -16.57
C PHE A 110 -12.30 -6.11 -17.10
#